data_AF-A0A821M5I6-F1
#
_entry.id   AF-A0A821M5I6-F1
#
_cell.length_a   1.000
_cell.length_b   1.000
_cell.length_c   1.000
_cell.angle_alpha   90.00
_cell.angle_beta   90.00
_cell.angle_gamma   90.00
#
_symmetry.space_group_name_H-M   'P 1'
#
loop_
_entity.id
_entity.type
_entity.pdbx_description
1 polymer ?
#
loop_
_entity_poly.entity_id
_entity_poly.type
_entity_poly.pdbx_seq_one_letter_code
_entity_poly.pdbx_strand_id
1 'polypeptide(L)'
;GFRSTGPFVVMIYTMIRGDLLRFCLIFFVFMVGFSQALHVLFVRIECENDFATVIKTFFRMFCVTLQQIADAYRNFYLHPNTGIQLIGKICFVTYLVTAAVLLVNMLIAMMGNTYAMVNERKKEWLRQWAKIMLIVEQSVSRKERLAQQSNYSKKMPDGSRILVTRLIQTSDERLAIENMRIDYYHQLQKHLEPESLSTQSKAKIAAANLQQNSSVRGNVVAKTKQDLLRNQHAQDSFNSFDTNTHN
;
A
#
# COMPACT_ATOMS: atom_id res chain seq x y z
N GLY A 1 -27.30 -12.09 -7.42
CA GLY A 1 -25.85 -12.36 -7.50
C GLY A 1 -25.10 -11.25 -6.79
N PHE A 2 -24.26 -11.58 -5.81
CA PHE A 2 -23.65 -10.62 -4.89
C PHE A 2 -22.78 -9.57 -5.61
N ARG A 3 -23.34 -8.37 -5.83
CA ARG A 3 -22.70 -7.19 -6.46
C ARG A 3 -21.45 -6.67 -5.71
N SER A 4 -21.22 -7.12 -4.48
CA SER A 4 -20.16 -6.62 -3.60
C SER A 4 -18.79 -7.31 -3.81
N THR A 5 -18.77 -8.58 -4.22
CA THR A 5 -17.51 -9.37 -4.28
C THR A 5 -16.75 -9.18 -5.59
N GLY A 6 -17.41 -8.69 -6.65
CA GLY A 6 -16.80 -8.54 -7.98
C GLY A 6 -15.53 -7.68 -8.01
N PRO A 7 -15.56 -6.43 -7.48
CA PRO A 7 -14.39 -5.57 -7.42
C PRO A 7 -13.24 -6.16 -6.57
N PHE A 8 -13.57 -6.83 -5.47
CA PHE A 8 -12.59 -7.47 -4.59
C PHE A 8 -11.84 -8.61 -5.29
N VAL A 9 -12.56 -9.46 -6.02
CA VAL A 9 -11.96 -10.57 -6.78
C VAL A 9 -11.08 -10.05 -7.91
N VAL A 10 -11.51 -9.01 -8.63
CA VAL A 10 -10.72 -8.40 -9.71
C VAL A 10 -9.41 -7.80 -9.15
N MET A 11 -9.46 -7.17 -7.98
CA MET A 11 -8.27 -6.61 -7.31
C MET A 11 -7.26 -7.69 -6.90
N ILE A 12 -7.74 -8.80 -6.32
CA ILE A 12 -6.88 -9.94 -5.96
C ILE A 12 -6.27 -10.56 -7.22
N TYR A 13 -7.08 -10.75 -8.27
CA TYR A 13 -6.61 -11.33 -9.52
C TYR A 13 -5.47 -10.50 -10.14
N THR A 14 -5.58 -9.17 -10.13
CA THR A 14 -4.50 -8.30 -10.61
C THR A 14 -3.22 -8.36 -9.77
N MET A 15 -3.32 -8.55 -8.44
CA MET A 15 -2.15 -8.75 -7.56
C MET A 15 -1.46 -10.09 -7.84
N ILE A 16 -2.24 -11.16 -7.98
CA ILE A 16 -1.72 -12.51 -8.25
C ILE A 16 -1.05 -12.55 -9.63
N ARG A 17 -1.71 -12.00 -10.66
CA ARG A 17 -1.22 -12.10 -12.03
C ARG A 17 0.00 -11.22 -12.30
N GLY A 18 0.06 -10.03 -11.70
CA GLY A 18 1.14 -9.06 -11.94
C GLY A 18 2.39 -9.32 -11.10
N ASP A 19 2.20 -9.47 -9.78
CA ASP A 19 3.33 -9.49 -8.84
C ASP A 19 3.71 -10.93 -8.49
N LEU A 20 2.76 -11.74 -8.02
CA LEU A 20 3.05 -13.09 -7.53
C LEU A 20 3.61 -14.03 -8.62
N LEU A 21 3.02 -14.05 -9.81
CA LEU A 21 3.45 -14.97 -10.88
C LEU A 21 4.87 -14.73 -11.37
N ARG A 22 5.29 -13.47 -11.56
CA ARG A 22 6.64 -13.13 -12.03
C ARG A 22 7.70 -13.68 -11.08
N PHE A 23 7.41 -13.56 -9.80
CA PHE A 23 8.26 -13.98 -8.71
C PHE A 23 8.26 -15.49 -8.48
N CYS A 24 7.07 -16.12 -8.50
CA CYS A 24 6.94 -17.58 -8.46
C CYS A 24 7.69 -18.25 -9.62
N LEU A 25 7.70 -17.65 -10.81
CA LEU A 25 8.41 -18.20 -11.96
C LEU A 25 9.94 -18.20 -11.75
N ILE A 26 10.51 -17.11 -11.23
CA ILE A 26 11.94 -17.03 -10.93
C ILE A 26 12.31 -18.07 -9.86
N PHE A 27 11.51 -18.17 -8.79
CA PHE A 27 11.68 -19.19 -7.77
C PHE A 27 11.60 -20.61 -8.34
N PHE A 28 10.65 -20.89 -9.23
CA PHE A 28 10.48 -22.20 -9.86
C PHE A 28 11.71 -22.61 -10.67
N VAL A 29 12.31 -21.67 -11.44
CA VAL A 29 13.54 -21.94 -12.21
C VAL A 29 14.72 -22.29 -11.28
N PHE A 30 14.92 -21.54 -10.20
CA PHE A 30 15.95 -21.86 -9.21
C PHE A 30 15.70 -23.21 -8.53
N MET A 31 14.45 -23.50 -8.17
CA MET A 31 14.07 -24.75 -7.53
C MET A 31 14.36 -25.96 -8.41
N VAL A 32 14.07 -25.90 -9.71
CA VAL A 32 14.42 -26.96 -10.67
C VAL A 32 15.94 -27.13 -10.77
N GLY A 33 16.70 -26.03 -10.84
CA GLY A 33 18.16 -26.08 -10.91
C GLY A 33 18.81 -26.74 -9.69
N PHE A 34 18.41 -26.34 -8.48
CA PHE A 34 18.90 -26.96 -7.24
C PHE A 34 18.41 -28.41 -7.06
N SER A 35 17.19 -28.73 -7.50
CA SER A 35 16.67 -30.09 -7.49
C SER A 35 17.51 -31.05 -8.34
N GLN A 36 17.92 -30.63 -9.54
CA GLN A 36 18.79 -31.43 -10.41
C GLN A 36 20.19 -31.59 -9.80
N ALA A 37 20.79 -30.51 -9.30
CA ALA A 37 22.11 -30.55 -8.67
C ALA A 37 22.16 -31.51 -7.46
N LEU A 38 21.12 -31.49 -6.64
CA LEU A 38 21.02 -32.36 -5.47
C LEU A 38 20.64 -33.80 -5.86
N HIS A 39 19.83 -34.02 -6.90
CA HIS A 39 19.55 -35.37 -7.44
C HIS A 39 20.84 -36.07 -7.87
N VAL A 40 21.68 -35.40 -8.66
CA VAL A 40 22.98 -35.95 -9.10
C VAL A 40 23.85 -36.28 -7.89
N LEU A 41 23.83 -35.45 -6.86
CA LEU A 41 24.62 -35.69 -5.66
C LEU A 41 24.12 -36.89 -4.85
N PHE A 42 22.80 -37.02 -4.65
CA PHE A 42 22.22 -38.12 -3.88
C PHE A 42 22.32 -39.47 -4.58
N VAL A 43 22.28 -39.50 -5.92
CA VAL A 43 22.57 -40.72 -6.69
C VAL A 43 23.99 -41.21 -6.44
N ARG A 44 24.95 -40.31 -6.22
CA ARG A 44 26.35 -40.69 -5.90
C ARG A 44 26.55 -41.16 -4.46
N ILE A 45 25.61 -40.87 -3.57
CA ILE A 45 25.68 -41.23 -2.13
C ILE A 45 24.90 -42.54 -1.87
N GLU A 46 24.33 -43.19 -2.90
CA GLU A 46 23.49 -44.40 -2.77
C GLU A 46 22.36 -44.23 -1.73
N CYS A 47 21.78 -43.02 -1.69
CA CYS A 47 20.75 -42.69 -0.70
C CYS A 47 19.40 -43.29 -1.15
N GLU A 48 18.96 -44.35 -0.47
CA GLU A 48 17.81 -45.14 -0.87
C GLU A 48 16.47 -44.39 -0.62
N ASN A 49 15.59 -44.46 -1.62
CA ASN A 49 14.14 -44.14 -1.59
C ASN A 49 13.67 -42.68 -1.78
N ASP A 50 14.20 -41.69 -1.05
CA ASP A 50 13.64 -40.32 -1.06
C ASP A 50 14.16 -39.43 -2.22
N PHE A 51 15.36 -39.71 -2.73
CA PHE A 51 16.03 -38.91 -3.76
C PHE A 51 16.34 -39.68 -5.05
N ALA A 52 15.75 -40.87 -5.24
CA ALA A 52 16.06 -41.75 -6.37
C ALA A 52 15.69 -41.15 -7.74
N THR A 53 14.58 -40.41 -7.79
CA THR A 53 14.07 -39.81 -9.04
C THR A 53 14.14 -38.29 -8.97
N VAL A 54 14.39 -37.65 -10.11
CA VAL A 54 14.35 -36.19 -10.26
C VAL A 54 13.03 -35.61 -9.71
N ILE A 55 11.90 -36.23 -10.05
CA ILE A 55 10.57 -35.81 -9.61
C ILE A 55 10.42 -35.90 -8.08
N LYS A 56 10.88 -37.01 -7.47
CA LYS A 56 10.84 -37.18 -6.00
C LYS A 56 11.72 -36.13 -5.30
N THR A 57 12.92 -35.90 -5.84
CA THR A 57 13.84 -34.88 -5.34
C THR A 57 13.24 -33.48 -5.44
N PHE A 58 12.56 -33.18 -6.55
CA PHE A 58 11.86 -31.91 -6.76
C PHE A 58 10.76 -31.68 -5.71
N PHE A 59 9.88 -32.66 -5.50
CA PHE A 59 8.84 -32.55 -4.47
C PHE A 59 9.44 -32.46 -3.07
N ARG A 60 10.53 -33.17 -2.79
CA ARG A 60 11.21 -33.07 -1.50
C ARG A 60 11.78 -31.69 -1.27
N MET A 61 12.42 -31.07 -2.28
CA MET A 61 12.90 -29.69 -2.20
C MET A 61 11.73 -28.71 -1.99
N PHE A 62 10.62 -28.91 -2.69
CA PHE A 62 9.42 -28.12 -2.48
C PHE A 62 8.89 -28.21 -1.04
N CYS A 63 8.80 -29.42 -0.46
CA CYS A 63 8.40 -29.58 0.95
C CYS A 63 9.39 -28.90 1.92
N VAL A 64 10.70 -28.94 1.62
CA VAL A 64 11.71 -28.22 2.42
C VAL A 64 11.49 -26.70 2.36
N THR A 65 11.10 -26.14 1.19
CA THR A 65 10.72 -24.71 1.11
C THR A 65 9.45 -24.36 1.87
N LEU A 66 8.54 -25.32 2.06
CA LEU A 66 7.37 -25.18 2.93
C LEU A 66 7.72 -25.40 4.43
N GLN A 67 9.00 -25.32 4.77
CA GLN A 67 9.54 -25.39 6.14
C GLN A 67 9.55 -26.80 6.76
N GLN A 68 9.41 -27.86 5.96
CA GLN A 68 9.64 -29.25 6.40
C GLN A 68 11.14 -29.61 6.37
N ILE A 69 11.93 -28.94 7.22
CA ILE A 69 13.40 -29.03 7.19
C ILE A 69 13.90 -30.27 7.95
N ALA A 70 13.19 -30.69 9.00
CA ALA A 70 13.61 -31.78 9.89
C ALA A 70 13.81 -33.12 9.15
N ASP A 71 12.87 -33.47 8.27
CA ASP A 71 12.90 -34.74 7.55
C ASP A 71 13.99 -34.75 6.47
N ALA A 72 14.30 -33.61 5.87
CA ALA A 72 15.38 -33.51 4.90
C ALA A 72 16.76 -33.57 5.57
N TYR A 73 16.92 -32.92 6.73
CA TYR A 73 18.17 -32.95 7.48
C TYR A 73 18.50 -34.35 8.02
N ARG A 74 17.48 -35.12 8.42
CA ARG A 74 17.64 -36.49 8.89
C ARG A 74 18.31 -37.41 7.86
N ASN A 75 17.97 -37.26 6.58
CA ASN A 75 18.54 -38.04 5.47
C ASN A 75 20.05 -37.75 5.27
N PHE A 76 20.52 -36.56 5.65
CA PHE A 76 21.96 -36.21 5.60
C PHE A 76 22.75 -36.68 6.83
N TYR A 77 22.09 -37.08 7.92
CA TYR A 77 22.73 -37.51 9.17
C TYR A 77 22.90 -39.04 9.25
N LEU A 78 22.06 -39.82 8.55
CA LEU A 78 22.07 -41.28 8.63
C LEU A 78 23.23 -41.98 7.90
N HIS A 79 23.98 -41.30 7.04
CA HIS A 79 25.05 -41.91 6.24
C HIS A 79 26.46 -41.49 6.70
N PRO A 80 27.46 -42.38 6.64
CA PRO A 80 28.83 -42.11 7.11
C PRO A 80 29.52 -40.98 6.32
N ASN A 81 30.26 -40.11 7.02
CA ASN A 81 30.84 -38.86 6.50
C ASN A 81 31.91 -39.08 5.41
N THR A 82 31.51 -39.12 4.15
CA THR A 82 32.41 -39.02 2.98
C THR A 82 32.50 -37.56 2.51
N GLY A 83 33.60 -37.14 1.87
CA GLY A 83 33.77 -35.76 1.36
C GLY A 83 32.65 -35.26 0.44
N ILE A 84 31.96 -36.16 -0.26
CA ILE A 84 30.80 -35.88 -1.13
C ILE A 84 29.59 -35.40 -0.30
N GLN A 85 29.43 -35.82 0.95
CA GLN A 85 28.34 -35.32 1.81
C GLN A 85 28.56 -33.89 2.29
N LEU A 86 29.81 -33.46 2.46
CA LEU A 86 30.12 -32.08 2.82
C LEU A 86 29.66 -31.12 1.72
N ILE A 87 29.91 -31.48 0.45
CA ILE A 87 29.42 -30.71 -0.70
C ILE A 87 27.88 -30.64 -0.70
N GLY A 88 27.20 -31.71 -0.28
CA GLY A 88 25.74 -31.75 -0.17
C GLY A 88 25.18 -30.87 0.92
N LYS A 89 25.82 -30.87 2.09
CA LYS A 89 25.45 -29.98 3.20
C LYS A 89 25.61 -28.51 2.79
N ILE A 90 26.71 -28.16 2.10
CA ILE A 90 26.95 -26.80 1.59
C ILE A 90 25.93 -26.39 0.52
N CYS A 91 25.66 -27.26 -0.46
CA CYS A 91 24.62 -27.02 -1.47
C CYS A 91 23.23 -26.84 -0.85
N PHE A 92 22.91 -27.65 0.17
CA PHE A 92 21.64 -27.58 0.89
C PHE A 92 21.49 -26.27 1.68
N VAL A 93 22.53 -25.84 2.40
CA VAL A 93 22.51 -24.54 3.11
C VAL A 93 22.40 -23.38 2.12
N THR A 94 23.15 -23.43 1.01
CA THR A 94 23.06 -22.41 -0.05
C THR A 94 21.66 -22.33 -0.65
N TYR A 95 21.00 -23.48 -0.85
CA TYR A 95 19.61 -23.55 -1.27
C TYR A 95 18.67 -22.90 -0.26
N LEU A 96 18.81 -23.19 1.03
CA LEU A 96 17.98 -22.58 2.09
C LEU A 96 18.14 -21.06 2.15
N VAL A 97 19.37 -20.55 2.06
CA VAL A 97 19.65 -19.11 2.03
C VAL A 97 19.03 -18.46 0.78
N THR A 98 19.21 -19.08 -0.39
CA THR A 98 18.62 -18.59 -1.65
C THR A 98 17.10 -18.59 -1.58
N ALA A 99 16.49 -19.66 -1.08
CA ALA A 99 15.05 -19.75 -0.89
C ALA A 99 14.53 -18.68 0.09
N ALA A 100 15.22 -18.46 1.22
CA ALA A 100 14.84 -17.44 2.19
C ALA A 100 14.91 -16.03 1.59
N VAL A 101 15.99 -15.70 0.87
CA VAL A 101 16.13 -14.40 0.19
C VAL A 101 15.03 -14.21 -0.86
N LEU A 102 14.72 -15.23 -1.66
CA LEU A 102 13.64 -15.16 -2.66
C LEU A 102 12.27 -15.02 -2.01
N LEU A 103 11.96 -15.77 -0.94
CA LEU A 103 10.69 -15.67 -0.22
C LEU A 103 10.52 -14.31 0.46
N VAL A 104 11.59 -13.78 1.07
CA VAL A 104 11.59 -12.43 1.65
C VAL A 104 11.43 -11.38 0.55
N ASN A 105 12.10 -11.53 -0.60
CA ASN A 105 11.90 -10.65 -1.76
C ASN A 105 10.45 -10.71 -2.26
N MET A 106 9.76 -11.85 -2.15
CA MET A 106 8.33 -11.97 -2.53
C MET A 106 7.41 -11.30 -1.51
N LEU A 107 7.72 -11.46 -0.22
CA LEU A 107 6.98 -10.84 0.88
C LEU A 107 7.12 -9.31 0.86
N ILE A 108 8.34 -8.80 0.62
CA ILE A 108 8.65 -7.37 0.58
C ILE A 108 8.19 -6.74 -0.73
N ALA A 109 8.34 -7.38 -1.88
CA ALA A 109 7.86 -6.82 -3.15
C ALA A 109 6.33 -6.67 -3.17
N MET A 110 5.61 -7.64 -2.58
CA MET A 110 4.17 -7.53 -2.37
C MET A 110 3.86 -6.35 -1.43
N MET A 111 4.54 -6.20 -0.29
CA MET A 111 4.32 -5.09 0.65
C MET A 111 4.76 -3.71 0.13
N GLY A 112 5.86 -3.64 -0.62
CA GLY A 112 6.47 -2.41 -1.15
C GLY A 112 5.67 -1.81 -2.30
N ASN A 113 5.17 -2.65 -3.22
CA ASN A 113 4.22 -2.22 -4.23
C ASN A 113 2.87 -1.88 -3.58
N THR A 114 2.46 -2.62 -2.55
CA THR A 114 1.21 -2.36 -1.80
C THR A 114 1.24 -1.05 -1.03
N TYR A 115 2.36 -0.52 -0.56
CA TYR A 115 2.37 0.77 0.17
C TYR A 115 2.14 1.96 -0.76
N ALA A 116 2.81 2.00 -1.92
CA ALA A 116 2.57 3.01 -2.96
C ALA A 116 1.17 2.85 -3.58
N MET A 117 0.80 1.61 -3.84
CA MET A 117 -0.50 1.26 -4.42
C MET A 117 -1.66 1.37 -3.43
N VAL A 118 -1.47 1.32 -2.10
CA VAL A 118 -2.56 1.57 -1.12
C VAL A 118 -2.96 3.03 -1.14
N ASN A 119 -1.99 3.94 -1.30
CA ASN A 119 -2.28 5.36 -1.44
C ASN A 119 -3.03 5.66 -2.76
N GLU A 120 -2.67 4.99 -3.86
CA GLU A 120 -3.40 5.07 -5.14
C GLU A 120 -4.73 4.29 -5.12
N ARG A 121 -4.82 3.17 -4.39
CA ARG A 121 -6.04 2.36 -4.25
C ARG A 121 -7.12 3.05 -3.44
N LYS A 122 -6.77 3.89 -2.46
CA LYS A 122 -7.76 4.78 -1.82
C LYS A 122 -8.46 5.66 -2.88
N LYS A 123 -7.69 6.17 -3.85
CA LYS A 123 -8.24 6.98 -4.95
C LYS A 123 -9.03 6.13 -5.94
N GLU A 124 -8.56 4.94 -6.32
CA GLU A 124 -9.29 4.06 -7.24
C GLU A 124 -10.58 3.52 -6.62
N TRP A 125 -10.59 3.18 -5.32
CA TRP A 125 -11.81 2.83 -4.59
C TRP A 125 -12.80 3.98 -4.60
N LEU A 126 -12.35 5.21 -4.30
CA LEU A 126 -13.20 6.39 -4.36
C LEU A 126 -13.74 6.64 -5.77
N ARG A 127 -12.91 6.41 -6.79
CA ARG A 127 -13.30 6.49 -8.20
C ARG A 127 -14.36 5.46 -8.56
N GLN A 128 -14.20 4.22 -8.11
CA GLN A 128 -15.17 3.14 -8.32
C GLN A 128 -16.48 3.44 -7.61
N TRP A 129 -16.43 3.93 -6.37
CA TRP A 129 -17.60 4.37 -5.62
C TRP A 129 -18.32 5.53 -6.32
N ALA A 130 -17.57 6.53 -6.80
CA ALA A 130 -18.13 7.65 -7.56
C ALA A 130 -18.78 7.20 -8.87
N LYS A 131 -18.18 6.23 -9.58
CA LYS A 131 -18.76 5.65 -10.80
C LYS A 131 -20.07 4.93 -10.50
N ILE A 132 -20.13 4.14 -9.43
CA ILE A 132 -21.37 3.47 -9.01
C ILE A 132 -22.42 4.51 -8.64
N MET A 133 -22.05 5.54 -7.88
CA MET A 133 -22.95 6.61 -7.48
C MET A 133 -23.54 7.34 -8.68
N LEU A 134 -22.73 7.66 -9.69
CA LEU A 134 -23.19 8.27 -10.95
C LEU A 134 -24.17 7.38 -11.72
N ILE A 135 -23.92 6.07 -11.78
CA ILE A 135 -24.83 5.12 -12.43
C ILE A 135 -26.16 5.05 -11.68
N VAL A 136 -26.12 5.02 -10.35
CA VAL A 136 -27.31 5.05 -9.51
C VAL A 136 -28.08 6.36 -9.71
N GLU A 137 -27.39 7.50 -9.72
CA GLU A 137 -28.01 8.81 -9.97
C GLU A 137 -28.65 8.89 -11.37
N GLN A 138 -28.01 8.31 -12.39
CA GLN A 138 -28.56 8.22 -13.75
C GLN A 138 -29.78 7.30 -13.85
N SER A 139 -29.89 6.29 -12.97
CA SER A 139 -31.06 5.40 -12.95
C SER A 139 -32.35 6.05 -12.40
N VAL A 140 -32.23 7.19 -11.71
CA VAL A 140 -33.37 7.96 -11.18
C VAL A 140 -34.00 8.85 -12.27
N SER A 141 -35.31 9.07 -12.25
CA SER A 141 -35.98 9.91 -13.23
C SER A 141 -35.55 11.39 -13.13
N ARG A 142 -35.58 12.13 -14.25
CA ARG A 142 -35.15 13.53 -14.28
C ARG A 142 -35.94 14.42 -13.29
N LYS A 143 -37.23 14.13 -13.09
CA LYS A 143 -38.10 14.88 -12.18
C LYS A 143 -37.69 14.70 -10.72
N GLU A 144 -37.42 13.46 -10.31
CA GLU A 144 -36.98 13.14 -8.95
C GLU A 144 -35.59 13.69 -8.65
N ARG A 145 -34.67 13.67 -9.63
CA ARG A 145 -33.33 14.25 -9.49
C ARG A 145 -33.37 15.77 -9.26
N LEU A 146 -34.23 16.48 -10.00
CA LEU A 146 -34.44 17.92 -9.81
C LEU A 146 -35.07 18.23 -8.44
N ALA A 147 -36.03 17.41 -8.00
CA ALA A 147 -36.62 17.54 -6.68
C ALA A 147 -35.57 17.37 -5.57
N GLN A 148 -34.70 16.36 -5.68
CA GLN A 148 -33.60 16.17 -4.72
C GLN A 148 -32.57 17.31 -4.77
N GLN A 149 -32.17 17.79 -5.95
CA GLN A 149 -31.29 18.95 -6.07
C GLN A 149 -31.89 20.20 -5.40
N SER A 150 -33.21 20.34 -5.46
CA SER A 150 -33.93 21.44 -4.80
C SER A 150 -33.92 21.32 -3.26
N ASN A 151 -33.81 20.11 -2.71
CA ASN A 151 -33.72 19.87 -1.27
C ASN A 151 -32.31 20.14 -0.71
N TYR A 152 -31.27 19.89 -1.49
CA TYR A 152 -29.87 20.16 -1.09
C TYR A 152 -29.40 21.60 -1.40
N SER A 153 -30.19 22.38 -2.14
CA SER A 153 -29.89 23.78 -2.47
C SER A 153 -30.65 24.76 -1.59
N LYS A 154 -29.98 25.85 -1.22
CA LYS A 154 -30.57 26.96 -0.47
C LYS A 154 -30.95 28.09 -1.41
N LYS A 155 -32.12 28.70 -1.21
CA LYS A 155 -32.53 29.89 -1.97
C LYS A 155 -31.82 31.13 -1.41
N MET A 156 -31.31 31.95 -2.32
CA MET A 156 -30.75 33.26 -2.02
C MET A 156 -31.83 34.35 -2.12
N PRO A 157 -31.57 35.55 -1.55
CA PRO A 157 -32.51 36.67 -1.61
C PRO A 157 -32.81 37.15 -3.04
N ASP A 158 -31.89 36.93 -3.98
CA ASP A 158 -32.05 37.23 -5.41
C ASP A 158 -32.91 36.20 -6.17
N GLY A 159 -33.41 35.16 -5.49
CA GLY A 159 -34.19 34.08 -6.07
C GLY A 159 -33.36 32.94 -6.67
N SER A 160 -32.04 33.09 -6.79
CA SER A 160 -31.14 32.02 -7.24
C SER A 160 -31.00 30.92 -6.18
N ARG A 161 -30.63 29.70 -6.60
CA ARG A 161 -30.39 28.56 -5.71
C ARG A 161 -28.91 28.21 -5.73
N ILE A 162 -28.32 28.07 -4.55
CA ILE A 162 -26.92 27.67 -4.39
C ILE A 162 -26.79 26.37 -3.61
N LEU A 163 -25.83 25.53 -4.01
CA LEU A 163 -25.44 24.36 -3.23
C LEU A 163 -24.43 24.80 -2.17
N VAL A 164 -24.77 24.64 -0.90
CA VAL A 164 -23.86 24.96 0.20
C VAL A 164 -23.27 23.67 0.73
N THR A 165 -22.00 23.42 0.45
CA THR A 165 -21.25 22.30 1.02
C THR A 165 -20.36 22.79 2.14
N ARG A 166 -20.40 22.12 3.30
CA ARG A 166 -19.42 22.34 4.37
C ARG A 166 -18.19 21.49 4.08
N LEU A 167 -17.03 22.14 3.91
CA LEU A 167 -15.77 21.42 3.81
C LEU A 167 -15.35 20.98 5.22
N ILE A 168 -15.52 19.69 5.52
CA ILE A 168 -14.99 19.08 6.73
C ILE A 168 -13.66 18.43 6.34
N GLN A 169 -12.57 18.97 6.86
CA GLN A 169 -11.22 18.52 6.54
C GLN A 169 -10.49 18.21 7.84
N THR A 170 -9.85 17.05 7.91
CA THR A 170 -9.07 16.65 9.09
C THR A 170 -7.79 17.48 9.21
N SER A 171 -7.23 17.58 10.42
CA SER A 171 -5.98 18.31 10.68
C SER A 171 -4.84 17.85 9.77
N ASP A 172 -4.75 16.53 9.55
CA ASP A 172 -3.69 15.91 8.76
C ASP A 172 -3.85 16.22 7.28
N GLU A 173 -5.09 16.22 6.76
CA GLU A 173 -5.39 16.63 5.40
C GLU A 173 -5.09 18.12 5.17
N ARG A 174 -5.40 19.00 6.14
CA ARG A 174 -5.08 20.43 6.05
C ARG A 174 -3.57 20.64 5.95
N LEU A 175 -2.81 19.93 6.79
CA LEU A 175 -1.35 19.96 6.76
C LEU A 175 -0.79 19.41 5.44
N ALA A 176 -1.36 18.33 4.92
CA ALA A 176 -0.95 17.76 3.64
C ALA A 176 -1.19 18.72 2.46
N ILE A 177 -2.33 19.42 2.44
CA ILE A 177 -2.61 20.44 1.41
C ILE A 177 -1.62 21.60 1.53
N GLU A 178 -1.34 22.07 2.74
CA GLU A 178 -0.39 23.18 2.91
C GLU A 178 1.02 22.79 2.44
N ASN A 179 1.48 21.58 2.79
CA ASN A 179 2.77 21.07 2.33
C ASN A 179 2.82 20.95 0.80
N MET A 180 1.77 20.41 0.16
CA MET A 180 1.69 20.36 -1.30
C MET A 180 1.73 21.77 -1.92
N ARG A 181 1.11 22.76 -1.28
CA ARG A 181 1.12 24.14 -1.74
C ARG A 181 2.52 24.75 -1.67
N ILE A 182 3.27 24.46 -0.59
CA ILE A 182 4.66 24.87 -0.42
C ILE A 182 5.57 24.22 -1.48
N ASP A 183 5.41 22.92 -1.73
CA ASP A 183 6.18 22.21 -2.76
C ASP A 183 5.93 22.77 -4.17
N TYR A 184 4.68 23.13 -4.47
CA TYR A 184 4.30 23.79 -5.72
C TYR A 184 5.01 25.13 -5.90
N TYR A 185 5.06 25.96 -4.85
CA TYR A 185 5.80 27.23 -4.89
C TYR A 185 7.31 27.01 -5.07
N HIS A 186 7.88 26.00 -4.44
CA HIS A 186 9.29 25.63 -4.65
C HIS A 186 9.58 25.21 -6.10
N GLN A 187 8.66 24.48 -6.74
CA GLN A 187 8.81 24.12 -8.16
C GLN A 187 8.74 25.34 -9.08
N LEU A 188 7.81 26.27 -8.82
CA LEU A 188 7.73 27.53 -9.55
C LEU A 188 9.01 28.36 -9.39
N GLN A 189 9.53 28.45 -8.17
CA GLN A 189 10.73 29.22 -7.89
C GLN A 189 11.95 28.63 -8.63
N LYS A 190 12.07 27.31 -8.74
CA LYS A 190 13.11 26.67 -9.56
C LYS A 190 13.02 27.00 -11.05
N HIS A 191 11.81 27.23 -11.58
CA HIS A 191 11.62 27.63 -12.98
C HIS A 191 11.84 29.14 -13.20
N LEU A 192 11.74 29.94 -12.13
CA LEU A 192 11.88 31.40 -12.16
C LEU A 192 13.29 31.88 -11.76
N GLU A 193 14.12 31.04 -11.14
CA GLU A 193 15.48 31.39 -10.74
C GLU A 193 16.48 31.30 -11.93
N PRO A 194 17.15 32.39 -12.32
CA PRO A 194 18.25 32.32 -13.28
C PRO A 194 19.45 31.59 -12.66
N GLU A 195 20.16 30.81 -13.48
CA GLU A 195 21.18 29.81 -13.11
C GLU A 195 22.39 30.35 -12.29
N SER A 196 22.52 31.66 -12.11
CA SER A 196 23.71 32.33 -11.56
C SER A 196 23.73 32.57 -10.05
N LEU A 197 22.76 32.08 -9.26
CA LEU A 197 22.80 32.24 -7.80
C LEU A 197 23.86 31.33 -7.14
N SER A 198 24.80 31.94 -6.39
CA SER A 198 25.85 31.23 -5.66
C SER A 198 25.29 30.17 -4.69
N THR A 199 26.01 29.06 -4.54
CA THR A 199 25.65 27.91 -3.69
C THR A 199 25.33 28.31 -2.24
N GLN A 200 25.97 29.37 -1.75
CA GLN A 200 25.79 29.90 -0.40
C GLN A 200 24.47 30.68 -0.24
N SER A 201 24.05 31.41 -1.27
CA SER A 201 22.73 32.07 -1.30
C SER A 201 21.60 31.04 -1.38
N LYS A 202 21.77 29.97 -2.17
CA LYS A 202 20.82 28.85 -2.26
C LYS A 202 20.64 28.14 -0.91
N ALA A 203 21.72 27.91 -0.16
CA ALA A 203 21.68 27.30 1.16
C ALA A 203 20.96 28.18 2.21
N LYS A 204 21.17 29.50 2.19
CA LYS A 204 20.46 30.44 3.08
C LYS A 204 18.96 30.49 2.80
N ILE A 205 18.55 30.50 1.52
CA ILE A 205 17.15 30.49 1.11
C ILE A 205 16.49 29.17 1.53
N ALA A 206 17.17 28.03 1.34
CA ALA A 206 16.66 26.72 1.78
C ALA A 206 16.47 26.65 3.32
N ALA A 207 17.41 27.18 4.10
CA ALA A 207 17.31 27.21 5.55
C ALA A 207 16.16 28.12 6.06
N ALA A 208 15.94 29.27 5.42
CA ALA A 208 14.84 30.17 5.74
C ALA A 208 13.47 29.53 5.45
N ASN A 209 13.34 28.82 4.33
CA ASN A 209 12.12 28.09 3.98
C ASN A 209 11.80 26.95 4.96
N LEU A 210 12.83 26.24 5.46
CA LEU A 210 12.68 25.20 6.49
C LEU A 210 12.12 25.76 7.81
N GLN A 211 12.63 26.91 8.25
CA GLN A 211 12.12 27.57 9.46
C GLN A 211 10.68 28.06 9.28
N GLN A 212 10.37 28.67 8.14
CA GLN A 212 9.01 29.11 7.82
C GLN A 212 8.03 27.94 7.79
N ASN A 213 8.41 26.80 7.20
CA ASN A 213 7.56 25.62 7.11
C ASN A 213 7.26 25.02 8.51
N SER A 214 8.25 25.02 9.42
CA SER A 214 8.05 24.59 10.81
C SER A 214 7.08 25.48 11.59
N SER A 215 7.13 26.80 11.36
CA SER A 215 6.23 27.77 12.00
C SER A 215 4.79 27.67 11.47
N VAL A 216 4.62 27.53 10.14
CA VAL A 216 3.30 27.35 9.51
C VAL A 216 2.62 26.08 10.04
N ARG A 217 3.37 24.97 10.16
CA ARG A 217 2.85 23.72 10.73
C ARG A 217 2.33 23.89 12.16
N GLY A 218 3.05 24.64 13.00
CA GLY A 218 2.60 24.99 14.35
C GLY A 218 1.29 25.79 14.37
N ASN A 219 1.17 26.78 13.49
CA ASN A 219 -0.01 27.64 13.40
C ASN A 219 -1.26 26.91 12.90
N VAL A 220 -1.13 25.98 11.94
CA VAL A 220 -2.26 25.19 11.43
C VAL A 220 -2.81 24.25 12.52
N VAL A 221 -1.93 23.62 13.30
CA VAL A 221 -2.33 22.74 14.42
C VAL A 221 -3.03 23.55 15.52
N ALA A 222 -2.51 24.73 15.87
CA ALA A 222 -3.11 25.62 16.85
C ALA A 222 -4.51 26.10 16.41
N LYS A 223 -4.65 26.52 15.15
CA LYS A 223 -5.94 26.97 14.58
C LYS A 223 -6.97 25.84 14.55
N THR A 224 -6.55 24.61 14.26
CA THR A 224 -7.45 23.45 14.25
C THR A 224 -7.95 23.12 15.66
N LYS A 225 -7.12 23.26 16.70
CA LYS A 225 -7.57 23.14 18.10
C LYS A 225 -8.58 24.23 18.47
N GLN A 226 -8.37 25.47 18.04
CA GLN A 226 -9.33 26.55 18.26
C GLN A 226 -10.66 26.31 17.54
N ASP A 227 -10.63 25.84 16.29
CA ASP A 227 -11.85 25.52 15.52
C ASP A 227 -12.66 24.38 16.18
N LEU A 228 -11.99 23.38 16.76
CA LEU A 228 -12.61 22.28 17.51
C LEU A 228 -13.29 22.78 18.79
N LEU A 229 -12.60 23.60 19.58
CA LEU A 229 -13.14 24.20 20.79
C LEU A 229 -14.33 25.12 20.48
N ARG A 230 -14.25 25.89 19.39
CA ARG A 230 -15.34 26.77 18.95
C ARG A 230 -16.57 25.99 18.50
N ASN A 231 -16.39 24.85 17.83
CA ASN A 231 -17.50 23.98 17.45
C ASN A 231 -18.13 23.28 18.65
N GLN A 232 -17.35 22.87 19.66
CA GLN A 232 -17.88 22.36 20.93
C GLN A 232 -18.73 23.42 21.64
N HIS A 233 -18.20 24.65 21.79
CA HIS A 233 -18.97 25.75 22.37
C HIS A 233 -20.24 26.10 21.58
N ALA A 234 -20.21 26.00 20.24
CA ALA A 234 -21.41 26.19 19.41
C ALA A 234 -22.45 25.08 19.59
N GLN A 235 -22.01 23.84 19.83
CA GLN A 235 -22.87 22.69 20.12
C GLN A 235 -23.49 22.78 21.52
N ASP A 236 -22.70 23.21 22.51
CA ASP A 236 -23.17 23.45 23.88
C ASP A 236 -24.15 24.62 23.95
N SER A 237 -23.89 25.68 23.16
CA SER A 237 -24.81 26.82 23.03
C SER A 237 -26.13 26.41 22.38
N PHE A 238 -26.09 25.55 21.35
CA PHE A 238 -27.29 25.02 20.69
C PHE A 238 -28.11 24.13 21.65
N ASN A 239 -27.46 23.23 22.39
CA ASN A 239 -28.11 22.38 23.40
C ASN A 239 -28.70 23.18 24.57
N SER A 240 -28.08 24.30 24.96
CA SER A 240 -28.59 25.19 26.01
C SER A 240 -29.82 26.01 25.59
N PHE A 241 -30.01 26.21 24.28
CA PHE A 241 -31.15 26.94 23.73
C PHE A 241 -32.41 26.06 23.72
N ASP A 242 -32.27 24.77 23.41
CA ASP A 242 -33.37 23.78 23.44
C ASP A 242 -33.88 23.49 24.87
N THR A 243 -33.05 23.69 25.90
CA THR A 243 -33.46 23.52 27.31
C THR A 243 -34.26 24.69 27.89
N ASN A 244 -34.23 25.88 27.27
CA ASN A 244 -34.95 27.08 27.74
C ASN A 244 -36.30 27.33 27.04
N THR A 245 -36.68 26.51 26.07
CA THR A 245 -37.99 26.58 25.39
C THR A 245 -39.04 25.62 25.96
N HIS A 246 -38.75 24.95 27.09
CA HIS A 246 -39.63 23.98 27.74
C HIS A 246 -40.03 24.30 29.19
N ASN A 247 -40.00 25.58 29.57
CA ASN A 247 -40.71 26.08 30.77
C ASN A 247 -41.73 27.15 30.35
#